data_AF-A0AB74GYC4-F1
#
_entry.id   AF-A0AB74GYC4-F1
#
_cell.length_a   1.000
_cell.length_b   1.000
_cell.length_c   1.000
_cell.angle_alpha   90.00
_cell.angle_beta   90.00
_cell.angle_gamma   90.00
#
_symmetry.space_group_name_H-M   'P 1'
#
loop_
_entity.id
_entity.type
_entity.pdbx_description
1 polymer ?
#
loop_
_entity_poly.entity_id
_entity_poly.type
_entity_poly.pdbx_seq_one_letter_code
_entity_poly.pdbx_strand_id
1 'polypeptide(L)'
;MSISSNLVKFMLKAYNEQVPHFTIHDLRRTARTNFSELTEPHIAEIMLGHKLPGVWSVYDKHTYIEEMREAYGKWWARLMSIIEPDVLEFTPRQAG
;
A
#
# COMPACT_ATOMS: atom_id res chain seq x y z
N MET A 1 13.66 7.38 -6.45
CA MET A 1 13.41 7.04 -7.87
C MET A 1 12.07 7.60 -8.28
N SER A 2 12.04 8.52 -9.26
CA SER A 2 10.79 9.07 -9.81
C SER A 2 10.17 8.13 -10.84
N ILE A 3 8.94 8.41 -11.25
CA ILE A 3 8.37 7.82 -12.46
C ILE A 3 9.34 8.08 -13.64
N SER A 4 9.45 7.08 -14.53
CA SER A 4 10.21 7.20 -15.77
C SER A 4 9.70 8.36 -16.63
N SER A 5 10.60 9.18 -17.13
CA SER A 5 10.28 10.28 -18.05
C SER A 5 9.54 9.81 -19.31
N ASN A 6 9.73 8.54 -19.70
CA ASN A 6 9.02 7.94 -20.82
C ASN A 6 7.52 7.78 -20.53
N LEU A 7 7.14 7.45 -19.29
CA LEU A 7 5.72 7.35 -18.92
C LEU A 7 5.05 8.72 -18.94
N VAL A 8 5.71 9.75 -18.41
CA VAL A 8 5.17 11.13 -18.43
C VAL A 8 4.94 11.61 -19.87
N LYS A 9 5.91 11.36 -20.76
CA LYS A 9 5.77 11.69 -22.19
C LYS A 9 4.64 10.91 -22.86
N PHE A 10 4.50 9.63 -22.53
CA PHE A 10 3.41 8.80 -23.03
C PHE A 10 2.05 9.35 -22.59
N MET A 11 1.88 9.67 -21.30
CA MET A 11 0.63 10.21 -20.76
C MET A 11 0.24 11.51 -21.45
N LEU A 12 1.20 12.42 -21.65
CA LEU A 12 0.95 13.66 -22.38
C LEU A 12 0.56 13.40 -23.84
N LYS A 13 1.19 12.44 -24.51
CA LYS A 13 0.92 12.15 -25.92
C LYS A 13 -0.41 11.41 -26.14
N ALA A 14 -0.71 10.43 -25.30
CA ALA A 14 -1.85 9.53 -25.46
C ALA A 14 -3.14 10.11 -24.87
N TYR A 15 -3.03 10.83 -23.75
CA TYR A 15 -4.18 11.31 -22.98
C TYR A 15 -4.25 12.85 -22.89
N ASN A 16 -3.26 13.57 -23.45
CA ASN A 16 -3.15 15.04 -23.31
C ASN A 16 -3.12 15.50 -21.83
N GLU A 17 -2.62 14.64 -20.95
CA GLU A 17 -2.55 14.88 -19.51
C GLU A 17 -1.11 15.10 -19.05
N GLN A 18 -0.92 16.15 -18.26
CA GLN A 18 0.36 16.45 -17.64
C GLN A 18 0.40 15.81 -16.25
N VAL A 19 1.22 14.78 -16.10
CA VAL A 19 1.34 14.07 -14.82
C VAL A 19 2.28 14.86 -13.89
N PRO A 20 1.83 15.21 -12.67
CA PRO A 20 2.70 15.86 -11.69
C PRO A 20 3.89 14.97 -11.33
N HIS A 21 4.94 15.58 -10.76
CA HIS A 21 6.08 14.80 -10.30
C HIS A 21 5.64 13.74 -9.28
N PHE A 22 5.98 12.49 -9.56
CA PHE A 22 5.65 11.36 -8.72
C PHE A 22 6.86 10.44 -8.59
N THR A 23 6.98 9.81 -7.43
CA THR A 23 8.06 8.91 -7.07
C THR A 23 7.56 7.63 -6.43
N ILE A 24 8.43 6.63 -6.36
CA ILE A 24 8.10 5.39 -5.63
C ILE A 24 7.77 5.67 -4.15
N HIS A 25 8.35 6.72 -3.56
CA HIS A 25 8.03 7.13 -2.19
C HIS A 25 6.57 7.58 -2.05
N ASP A 26 5.96 8.10 -3.11
CA ASP A 26 4.55 8.49 -3.10
C ASP A 26 3.62 7.29 -3.00
N LEU A 27 3.97 6.14 -3.60
CA LEU A 27 3.21 4.90 -3.39
C LEU A 27 3.18 4.51 -1.90
N ARG A 28 4.32 4.63 -1.21
CA ARG A 28 4.42 4.35 0.22
C ARG A 28 3.57 5.33 1.06
N ARG A 29 3.61 6.63 0.72
CA ARG A 29 2.78 7.66 1.39
C ARG A 29 1.28 7.43 1.18
N THR A 30 0.88 7.09 -0.05
CA THR A 30 -0.50 6.75 -0.40
C THR A 30 -0.97 5.52 0.37
N ALA A 31 -0.16 4.46 0.41
CA ALA A 31 -0.47 3.25 1.19
C ALA A 31 -0.61 3.58 2.68
N ARG A 32 0.32 4.33 3.28
CA ARG A 32 0.26 4.73 4.70
C ARG A 32 -1.03 5.46 5.04
N THR A 33 -1.44 6.40 4.18
CA THR A 33 -2.65 7.19 4.39
C THR A 33 -3.87 6.29 4.40
N ASN A 34 -3.99 5.40 3.41
CA ASN A 34 -5.10 4.46 3.29
C ASN A 34 -5.14 3.43 4.43
N PHE A 35 -3.98 2.96 4.91
CA PHE A 35 -3.93 2.01 6.02
C PHE A 35 -4.59 2.53 7.30
N SER A 36 -4.66 3.84 7.50
CA SER A 36 -5.33 4.45 8.65
C SER A 36 -6.83 4.14 8.71
N GLU A 37 -7.46 3.80 7.59
CA GLU A 37 -8.86 3.38 7.52
C GLU A 37 -9.03 1.86 7.67
N LEU A 38 -7.93 1.10 7.54
CA LEU A 38 -7.96 -0.36 7.43
C LEU A 38 -7.46 -1.05 8.69
N THR A 39 -6.62 -0.38 9.48
CA THR A 39 -5.97 -0.94 10.67
C THR A 39 -5.49 0.15 11.63
N GLU A 40 -5.08 -0.27 12.82
CA GLU A 40 -4.54 0.60 13.86
C GLU A 40 -3.21 1.24 13.45
N PRO A 41 -2.88 2.46 13.94
CA PRO A 41 -1.70 3.19 13.51
C PRO A 41 -0.39 2.40 13.68
N HIS A 42 -0.22 1.70 14.79
CA HIS A 42 0.98 0.94 15.09
C HIS A 42 1.17 -0.27 14.14
N ILE A 43 0.07 -0.90 13.74
CA ILE A 43 0.06 -2.00 12.76
C ILE A 43 0.41 -1.44 11.37
N ALA A 44 -0.15 -0.29 10.99
CA ALA A 44 0.19 0.38 9.74
C ALA A 44 1.69 0.74 9.65
N GLU A 45 2.31 1.16 10.76
CA GLU A 45 3.76 1.40 10.81
C GLU A 45 4.56 0.09 10.62
N ILE A 46 4.16 -1.00 11.29
CA ILE A 46 4.79 -2.32 11.15
C ILE A 46 4.66 -2.85 9.72
N MET A 47 3.48 -2.71 9.09
CA MET A 47 3.25 -3.09 7.68
C MET A 47 4.21 -2.38 6.73
N LEU A 48 4.58 -1.14 7.04
CA LEU A 48 5.57 -0.40 6.27
C LEU A 48 7.02 -0.83 6.59
N GLY A 49 7.24 -1.71 7.56
CA GLY A 49 8.55 -2.13 8.02
C GLY A 49 9.21 -1.13 8.99
N HIS A 50 8.43 -0.22 9.59
CA HIS A 50 8.93 0.63 10.65
C HIS A 50 8.97 -0.13 11.98
N LYS A 51 9.88 0.28 12.87
CA LYS A 51 9.92 -0.18 14.26
C LYS A 51 8.95 0.65 15.10
N LEU A 52 8.33 0.01 16.09
CA LEU A 52 7.53 0.73 17.08
C LEU A 52 8.41 1.75 17.85
N PRO A 53 7.90 2.96 18.15
CA PRO A 53 8.71 3.99 18.79
C PRO A 53 8.91 3.73 20.29
N GLY A 54 10.09 4.09 20.79
CA GLY A 54 10.37 4.20 22.22
C GLY A 54 10.10 2.92 23.02
N VAL A 55 9.39 3.10 24.14
CA VAL A 55 9.11 2.04 25.13
C VAL A 55 8.30 0.89 24.55
N TRP A 56 7.49 1.15 23.52
CA TRP A 56 6.70 0.10 22.87
C TRP A 56 7.59 -0.98 22.26
N SER A 57 8.69 -0.63 21.59
CA SER A 57 9.62 -1.64 21.06
C SER A 57 10.28 -2.54 22.11
N VAL A 58 10.33 -2.08 23.38
CA VAL A 58 10.93 -2.84 24.48
C VAL A 58 9.96 -3.90 24.98
N TYR A 59 8.67 -3.55 25.15
CA TYR A 59 7.68 -4.42 25.79
C TYR A 59 6.72 -5.10 24.82
N ASP A 60 6.37 -4.44 23.72
CA ASP A 60 5.50 -5.01 22.70
C ASP A 60 6.33 -5.92 21.78
N LYS A 61 6.22 -7.22 22.06
CA LYS A 61 6.83 -8.30 21.27
C LYS A 61 5.83 -9.01 20.36
N HIS A 62 4.58 -8.54 20.34
CA HIS A 62 3.58 -9.13 19.49
C HIS A 62 3.89 -8.80 18.02
N THR A 63 3.72 -9.77 17.13
CA THR A 63 4.11 -9.63 15.72
C THR A 63 3.00 -9.09 14.83
N TYR A 64 1.75 -9.07 15.33
CA TYR A 64 0.57 -8.57 14.62
C TYR A 64 0.34 -9.20 13.24
N ILE A 65 0.79 -10.45 13.05
CA ILE A 65 0.76 -11.10 11.72
C ILE A 65 -0.66 -11.27 11.21
N GLU A 66 -1.63 -11.56 12.09
CA GLU A 66 -3.02 -11.79 11.68
C GLU A 66 -3.69 -10.48 11.28
N GLU A 67 -3.50 -9.44 12.07
CA GLU A 67 -4.02 -8.10 11.83
C GLU A 67 -3.40 -7.49 10.57
N MET A 68 -2.10 -7.71 10.35
CA MET A 68 -1.43 -7.36 9.11
C MET A 68 -2.05 -8.09 7.92
N ARG A 69 -2.32 -9.40 8.04
CA ARG A 69 -2.95 -10.19 6.97
C ARG A 69 -4.32 -9.63 6.61
N GLU A 70 -5.16 -9.35 7.61
CA GLU A 70 -6.48 -8.78 7.40
C GLU A 70 -6.39 -7.40 6.71
N ALA A 71 -5.50 -6.53 7.20
CA ALA A 71 -5.28 -5.21 6.62
C ALA A 71 -4.77 -5.26 5.18
N TYR A 72 -3.84 -6.17 4.87
CA TYR A 72 -3.37 -6.41 3.50
C TYR A 72 -4.47 -6.95 2.60
N GLY A 73 -5.34 -7.83 3.09
CA GLY A 73 -6.50 -8.32 2.34
C GLY A 73 -7.44 -7.19 1.94
N LYS A 74 -7.78 -6.31 2.89
CA LYS A 74 -8.61 -5.12 2.61
C LYS A 74 -7.94 -4.15 1.64
N TRP A 75 -6.64 -3.93 1.80
CA TRP A 75 -5.87 -3.05 0.90
C TRP A 75 -5.83 -3.61 -0.52
N TRP A 76 -5.59 -4.91 -0.65
CA TRP A 76 -5.65 -5.61 -1.94
C TRP A 76 -7.02 -5.42 -2.60
N ALA A 77 -8.12 -5.60 -1.86
CA ALA A 77 -9.46 -5.48 -2.42
C ALA A 77 -9.73 -4.07 -2.96
N ARG A 78 -9.29 -3.03 -2.23
CA ARG A 78 -9.37 -1.63 -2.66
C ARG A 78 -8.53 -1.36 -3.92
N LEU A 79 -7.37 -2.00 -4.06
CA LEU A 79 -6.56 -1.87 -5.28
C LEU A 79 -7.22 -2.58 -6.46
N MET A 80 -7.75 -3.79 -6.25
CA MET A 80 -8.45 -4.52 -7.30
C MET A 80 -9.71 -3.81 -7.75
N SER A 81 -10.44 -3.12 -6.87
CA SER A 81 -11.60 -2.33 -7.30
C SER A 81 -11.27 -1.21 -8.28
N ILE A 82 -10.00 -0.78 -8.37
CA ILE A 82 -9.53 0.21 -9.34
C ILE A 82 -9.16 -0.44 -10.68
N ILE A 83 -8.60 -1.66 -10.65
CA ILE A 83 -8.04 -2.34 -11.82
C ILE A 83 -9.09 -3.23 -12.49
N GLU A 84 -9.78 -4.05 -11.68
CA GLU A 84 -10.75 -5.06 -12.07
C GLU A 84 -11.92 -5.04 -11.06
N PRO A 85 -12.90 -4.13 -11.23
CA PRO A 85 -13.97 -3.92 -10.26
C PRO A 85 -14.87 -5.15 -10.02
N ASP A 86 -14.85 -6.11 -10.95
CA ASP A 86 -15.61 -7.36 -10.85
C ASP A 86 -14.93 -8.42 -9.93
N VAL A 87 -13.68 -8.18 -9.50
CA VAL A 87 -12.95 -9.08 -8.60
C VAL A 87 -13.02 -8.54 -7.17
N LEU A 88 -13.93 -9.11 -6.38
CA LEU A 88 -14.26 -8.60 -5.03
C LEU A 88 -13.53 -9.31 -3.88
N GLU A 89 -12.94 -10.49 -4.11
CA GLU A 89 -12.33 -11.30 -3.05
C GLU A 89 -10.88 -11.68 -3.33
N PHE A 90 -10.02 -11.55 -2.30
CA PHE A 90 -8.63 -11.98 -2.38
C PHE A 90 -8.59 -13.51 -2.45
N THR A 91 -8.23 -14.04 -3.62
CA THR A 91 -7.97 -15.47 -3.79
C THR A 91 -6.48 -15.73 -3.56
N PRO A 92 -6.08 -16.40 -2.47
CA PRO A 92 -4.69 -16.78 -2.26
C PRO A 92 -4.23 -17.66 -3.43
N ARG A 93 -3.03 -17.39 -3.95
CA ARG A 93 -2.41 -18.33 -4.88
C ARG A 93 -2.24 -19.65 -4.12
N GLN A 94 -2.83 -20.74 -4.61
CA GLN A 94 -2.63 -22.06 -3.99
C GLN A 94 -1.13 -22.37 -4.02
N ALA A 95 -0.55 -22.53 -2.83
CA ALA A 95 0.83 -22.97 -2.69
C ALA A 95 0.90 -24.42 -3.18
N GLY A 96 1.73 -24.66 -4.21
CA GLY A 96 2.09 -26.00 -4.65
C GLY A 96 3.16 -26.62 -3.77
#